data_AF-A0A7J6W4N3-F1
#
_entry.id   AF-A0A7J6W4N3-F1
#
_cell.length_a   1.000
_cell.length_b   1.000
_cell.length_c   1.000
_cell.angle_alpha   90.00
_cell.angle_beta   90.00
_cell.angle_gamma   90.00
#
_symmetry.space_group_name_H-M   'P 1'
#
loop_
_entity.id
_entity.type
_entity.pdbx_description
1 polymer ?
#
loop_
_entity_poly.entity_id
_entity_poly.type
_entity_poly.pdbx_seq_one_letter_code
_entity_poly.pdbx_strand_id
1 'polypeptide(L)'
;IDSLMYGELEDGSVIANAATMPQSSRNDTFEENNFDGDVNVKIDKEDEADVETARAVAMKLVQCICFIGIAMAINFSVYFSNVEGRYHYHKSQKKDNYVSKSPAYAPSINSPDPGDQDKDQCTFDVTDFGAVGDGSTDDTEAFMSAWKEACAVESGVLLAPADYTFTITSTVFSGPCKPGLMFQVDGVLMPPDGPDCWPKSDSTKQWIVFYRIDGMTLTGSGTIEGNGGQWWELPCKPHRGPHGSTLPGPCESPTLVRFFMSSKLVINGIRIQNSPQMHIKFDGCNEVLIEKLSIFSPALSPNTDGIHIENTKSVGIYNSVISNGDDCVSIGTGCSDVDIENVTCGPGHGISIGSLGVQNSHACVSNIAVKNVVIKNSDNGVRIKTWQGGMGSVSDISFENIQMENVKNCIILDQYYCLTKGCPNQTSAIYATNISYKNIKGTYNVQTPPIHFACSDTVPCTNITLSEVELLPEEGELVEDPYCWNAYGIQETLTIPPIDCLQDGEPETLRESVNYEC
;
A
#
# COMPACT_ATOMS: atom_id res chain seq x y z
N ILE A 1 -13.02 -27.48 -13.44
CA ILE A 1 -13.56 -27.20 -14.79
C ILE A 1 -13.68 -25.69 -14.84
N ASP A 2 -12.82 -25.14 -15.68
CA ASP A 2 -12.57 -23.75 -16.11
C ASP A 2 -12.18 -22.67 -15.08
N SER A 3 -10.86 -22.57 -14.96
CA SER A 3 -10.05 -21.42 -14.54
C SER A 3 -9.82 -20.53 -15.77
N LEU A 4 -9.94 -19.22 -15.63
CA LEU A 4 -9.51 -18.26 -16.67
C LEU A 4 -8.23 -17.55 -16.23
N MET A 5 -7.16 -17.97 -16.90
CA MET A 5 -5.88 -17.27 -17.05
C MET A 5 -6.02 -16.10 -18.04
N TYR A 6 -5.20 -15.08 -17.83
CA TYR A 6 -4.89 -14.00 -18.78
C TYR A 6 -4.16 -14.52 -20.04
N GLY A 7 -4.32 -13.81 -21.16
CA GLY A 7 -3.48 -13.88 -22.37
C GLY A 7 -4.17 -13.08 -23.50
N GLU A 8 -3.75 -11.86 -23.78
CA GLU A 8 -2.70 -11.45 -24.74
C GLU A 8 -3.22 -11.21 -26.17
N LEU A 9 -2.73 -10.11 -26.73
CA LEU A 9 -2.85 -9.64 -28.11
C LEU A 9 -1.99 -10.51 -29.04
N GLU A 10 -2.49 -10.84 -30.24
CA GLU A 10 -1.71 -10.77 -31.49
C GLU A 10 -2.63 -10.92 -32.74
N ASP A 11 -2.00 -10.63 -33.88
CA ASP A 11 -2.47 -9.98 -35.11
C ASP A 11 -3.22 -10.88 -36.13
N GLY A 12 -3.89 -10.27 -37.13
CA GLY A 12 -4.06 -10.91 -38.45
C GLY A 12 -5.43 -10.89 -39.18
N SER A 13 -5.57 -9.94 -40.12
CA SER A 13 -5.86 -10.18 -41.56
C SER A 13 -7.11 -9.54 -42.23
N VAL A 14 -6.79 -8.62 -43.16
CA VAL A 14 -7.21 -8.52 -44.57
C VAL A 14 -8.65 -8.10 -44.91
N ILE A 15 -8.78 -6.89 -45.48
CA ILE A 15 -9.43 -6.69 -46.80
C ILE A 15 -8.64 -5.63 -47.61
N ALA A 16 -8.35 -5.97 -48.86
CA ALA A 16 -7.60 -5.19 -49.84
C ALA A 16 -8.41 -4.05 -50.49
N ASN A 17 -7.72 -3.01 -50.98
CA ASN A 17 -7.90 -2.53 -52.36
C ASN A 17 -6.72 -1.67 -52.84
N ALA A 18 -6.36 -1.92 -54.09
CA ALA A 18 -5.19 -1.42 -54.81
C ALA A 18 -5.37 0.02 -55.36
N ALA A 19 -4.26 0.74 -55.57
CA ALA A 19 -3.88 1.26 -56.90
C ALA A 19 -2.57 2.09 -56.88
N THR A 20 -1.65 1.68 -57.77
CA THR A 20 -0.75 2.50 -58.62
C THR A 20 0.37 3.38 -58.01
N MET A 21 1.59 2.91 -58.22
CA MET A 21 2.85 3.67 -58.44
C MET A 21 2.87 4.33 -59.85
N PRO A 22 3.71 5.37 -60.13
CA PRO A 22 5.10 5.10 -60.52
C PRO A 22 6.20 6.08 -60.04
N GLN A 23 7.37 5.45 -59.86
CA GLN A 23 8.78 5.85 -59.91
C GLN A 23 9.20 7.18 -60.55
N SER A 24 10.27 7.78 -59.99
CA SER A 24 11.64 7.93 -60.56
C SER A 24 12.41 8.95 -59.67
N SER A 25 13.73 8.99 -59.46
CA SER A 25 14.90 8.16 -59.79
C SER A 25 16.14 8.91 -59.24
N ARG A 26 17.14 8.19 -58.69
CA ARG A 26 18.62 8.38 -58.79
C ARG A 26 19.24 9.75 -58.41
N ASN A 27 20.44 9.89 -57.86
CA ASN A 27 21.60 9.04 -57.54
C ASN A 27 22.57 9.90 -56.68
N ASP A 28 23.40 9.25 -55.84
CA ASP A 28 24.88 9.36 -55.70
C ASP A 28 25.57 10.74 -55.82
N THR A 29 26.63 11.15 -55.12
CA THR A 29 27.58 10.61 -54.14
C THR A 29 28.53 11.78 -53.75
N PHE A 30 29.15 11.69 -52.57
CA PHE A 30 30.44 12.24 -52.10
C PHE A 30 31.30 13.17 -52.99
N GLU A 31 31.85 14.24 -52.38
CA GLU A 31 33.29 14.58 -52.44
C GLU A 31 33.71 15.61 -51.35
N GLU A 32 34.83 15.35 -50.68
CA GLU A 32 35.60 16.28 -49.84
C GLU A 32 36.48 17.20 -50.70
N ASN A 33 36.75 18.45 -50.26
CA ASN A 33 38.11 18.99 -50.10
C ASN A 33 38.17 20.45 -49.61
N ASN A 34 39.25 20.70 -48.84
CA ASN A 34 39.75 21.92 -48.17
C ASN A 34 39.79 23.22 -48.99
N PHE A 35 39.80 24.39 -48.30
CA PHE A 35 40.86 25.42 -48.44
C PHE A 35 40.83 26.51 -47.34
N ASP A 36 42.03 26.90 -46.91
CA ASP A 36 42.42 27.97 -45.95
C ASP A 36 42.04 29.40 -46.39
N GLY A 37 41.87 30.31 -45.42
CA GLY A 37 41.85 31.76 -45.64
C GLY A 37 41.76 32.61 -44.37
N ASP A 38 42.89 33.20 -43.95
CA ASP A 38 43.02 34.22 -42.90
C ASP A 38 42.14 35.47 -43.16
N VAL A 39 41.39 35.92 -42.15
CA VAL A 39 40.81 37.29 -42.11
C VAL A 39 40.96 37.91 -40.71
N ASN A 40 41.57 39.09 -40.69
CA ASN A 40 41.81 39.99 -39.56
C ASN A 40 40.61 40.18 -38.62
N VAL A 41 40.84 40.00 -37.32
CA VAL A 41 39.93 40.38 -36.23
C VAL A 41 39.97 41.89 -36.02
N LYS A 42 38.84 42.57 -36.26
CA LYS A 42 38.51 43.85 -35.61
C LYS A 42 37.79 43.50 -34.31
N ILE A 43 38.34 43.94 -33.18
CA ILE A 43 37.66 43.88 -31.88
C ILE A 43 36.74 45.09 -31.81
N ASP A 44 35.43 44.86 -31.91
CA ASP A 44 34.40 45.87 -31.68
C ASP A 44 34.20 46.08 -30.18
N LYS A 45 33.95 47.33 -29.79
CA LYS A 45 33.85 47.84 -28.41
C LYS A 45 32.59 47.37 -27.64
N GLU A 46 31.98 46.27 -28.04
CA GLU A 46 30.74 45.76 -27.42
C GLU A 46 31.00 44.77 -26.27
N ASP A 47 32.21 44.18 -26.16
CA ASP A 47 32.51 43.16 -25.13
C ASP A 47 32.87 43.72 -23.73
N GLU A 48 33.14 45.02 -23.57
CA GLU A 48 33.46 45.58 -22.23
C GLU A 48 32.22 45.78 -21.34
N ALA A 49 31.04 46.01 -21.94
CA ALA A 49 29.79 46.28 -21.19
C ALA A 49 29.19 45.00 -20.56
N ASP A 50 29.36 43.85 -21.20
CA ASP A 50 28.83 42.57 -20.69
C ASP A 50 29.67 42.01 -19.53
N VAL A 51 30.98 42.24 -19.53
CA VAL A 51 31.86 41.82 -18.43
C VAL A 51 31.60 42.64 -17.15
N GLU A 52 31.32 43.94 -17.29
CA GLU A 52 31.02 44.80 -16.14
C GLU A 52 29.65 44.47 -15.53
N THR A 53 28.67 44.13 -16.37
CA THR A 53 27.33 43.66 -15.95
C THR A 53 27.42 42.31 -15.23
N ALA A 54 28.20 41.35 -15.75
CA ALA A 54 28.42 40.06 -15.11
C ALA A 54 29.10 40.18 -13.74
N ARG A 55 30.08 41.10 -13.59
CA ARG A 55 30.73 41.39 -12.30
C ARG A 55 29.76 41.98 -11.28
N ALA A 56 28.85 42.86 -11.70
CA ALA A 56 27.84 43.46 -10.83
C ALA A 56 26.83 42.42 -10.31
N VAL A 57 26.42 41.47 -11.17
CA VAL A 57 25.53 40.37 -10.78
C VAL A 57 26.22 39.42 -9.81
N ALA A 58 27.49 39.05 -10.07
CA ALA A 58 28.26 38.19 -9.19
C ALA A 58 28.47 38.82 -7.79
N MET A 59 28.75 40.13 -7.72
CA MET A 59 28.86 40.83 -6.43
C MET A 59 27.55 40.85 -5.64
N LYS A 60 26.41 41.03 -6.30
CA LYS A 60 25.09 40.95 -5.64
C LYS A 60 24.78 39.55 -5.12
N LEU A 61 25.17 38.51 -5.87
CA LEU A 61 24.98 37.12 -5.44
C LEU A 61 25.80 36.80 -4.18
N VAL A 62 27.07 37.23 -4.15
CA VAL A 62 27.95 37.06 -2.98
C VAL A 62 27.40 37.82 -1.77
N GLN A 63 26.93 39.05 -1.96
CA GLN A 63 26.29 39.81 -0.88
C GLN A 63 25.05 39.08 -0.33
N CYS A 64 24.21 38.52 -1.19
CA CYS A 64 23.01 37.78 -0.79
C CYS A 64 23.35 36.54 0.05
N ILE A 65 24.37 35.77 -0.38
CA ILE A 65 24.86 34.59 0.35
C ILE A 65 25.44 34.99 1.72
N CYS A 66 26.18 36.11 1.80
CA CYS A 66 26.68 36.63 3.07
C CYS A 66 25.54 37.02 4.04
N PHE A 67 24.48 37.66 3.55
CA PHE A 67 23.32 38.02 4.38
C PHE A 67 22.59 36.78 4.91
N ILE A 68 22.41 35.76 4.07
CA ILE A 68 21.80 34.48 4.47
C ILE A 68 22.66 33.78 5.54
N GLY A 69 23.99 33.77 5.37
CA GLY A 69 24.92 33.21 6.35
C GLY A 69 24.87 33.92 7.71
N ILE A 70 24.80 35.26 7.70
CA ILE A 70 24.67 36.07 8.93
C ILE A 70 23.33 35.79 9.62
N ALA A 71 22.22 35.71 8.86
CA ALA A 71 20.89 35.43 9.41
C ALA A 71 20.80 34.03 10.04
N MET A 72 21.44 33.02 9.42
CA MET A 72 21.55 31.67 9.99
C MET A 72 22.40 31.66 11.27
N ALA A 73 23.53 32.37 11.29
CA ALA A 73 24.39 32.46 12.48
C ALA A 73 23.70 33.15 13.67
N ILE A 74 22.89 34.19 13.40
CA ILE A 74 22.08 34.85 14.43
C ILE A 74 21.00 33.90 14.95
N ASN A 75 20.27 33.18 14.08
CA ASN A 75 19.28 32.18 14.50
C ASN A 75 19.90 31.06 15.36
N PHE A 76 21.08 30.57 14.96
CA PHE A 76 21.79 29.54 15.71
C PHE A 76 22.23 30.04 17.10
N SER A 77 22.66 31.30 17.20
CA SER A 77 23.06 31.91 18.48
C SER A 77 21.88 32.12 19.45
N VAL A 78 20.68 32.41 18.91
CA VAL A 78 19.45 32.54 19.71
C VAL A 78 18.99 31.18 20.24
N TYR A 79 19.14 30.10 19.46
CA TYR A 79 18.76 28.74 19.88
C TYR A 79 19.62 28.19 21.04
N PHE A 80 20.90 28.53 21.10
CA PHE A 80 21.80 28.05 22.16
C PHE A 80 21.73 28.84 23.47
N SER A 81 21.02 29.97 23.52
CA SER A 81 20.95 30.83 24.71
C SER A 81 19.79 30.50 25.67
N ASN A 82 18.94 29.51 25.35
CA ASN A 82 17.72 29.19 26.12
C ASN A 82 17.65 27.74 26.63
N VAL A 83 18.76 27.18 27.12
CA VAL A 83 18.74 25.90 27.84
C VAL A 83 19.18 26.10 29.29
N GLU A 84 18.25 26.56 30.13
CA GLU A 84 18.38 26.51 31.59
C GLU A 84 17.68 25.24 32.09
N GLY A 85 18.47 24.20 32.36
CA GLY A 85 17.98 22.90 32.84
C GLY A 85 17.40 22.99 34.24
N ARG A 86 16.09 22.76 34.38
CA ARG A 86 15.43 22.51 35.68
C ARG A 86 15.36 21.01 35.95
N TYR A 87 16.15 20.55 36.91
CA TYR A 87 16.00 19.24 37.52
C TYR A 87 14.77 19.23 38.43
N HIS A 88 13.79 18.38 38.15
CA HIS A 88 12.67 18.10 39.05
C HIS A 88 12.83 16.72 39.69
N TYR A 89 12.94 16.74 41.02
CA TYR A 89 13.03 15.60 41.93
C TYR A 89 11.60 15.15 42.29
N HIS A 90 11.18 13.95 41.90
CA HIS A 90 9.88 13.40 42.32
C HIS A 90 10.01 12.35 43.42
N LYS A 91 9.42 12.69 44.57
CA LYS A 91 9.30 11.89 45.78
C LYS A 91 8.08 10.98 45.67
N SER A 92 8.28 9.68 45.89
CA SER A 92 7.22 8.67 45.96
C SER A 92 6.23 8.97 47.11
N GLN A 93 4.93 8.97 46.78
CA GLN A 93 3.86 8.79 47.76
C GLN A 93 2.90 7.71 47.29
N LYS A 94 2.77 6.66 48.12
CA LYS A 94 1.70 5.66 48.10
C LYS A 94 0.35 6.34 48.35
N LYS A 95 -0.70 5.93 47.64
CA LYS A 95 -2.06 5.91 48.20
C LYS A 95 -2.95 4.83 47.58
N ASP A 96 -3.78 4.32 48.46
CA ASP A 96 -4.55 3.07 48.47
C ASP A 96 -5.64 2.89 47.41
N ASN A 97 -5.95 1.61 47.22
CA ASN A 97 -6.98 1.01 46.38
C ASN A 97 -8.40 1.49 46.68
N TYR A 98 -9.21 1.68 45.63
CA TYR A 98 -10.65 1.42 45.66
C TYR A 98 -11.10 0.68 44.39
N VAL A 99 -11.70 -0.48 44.63
CA VAL A 99 -12.17 -1.46 43.64
C VAL A 99 -13.59 -1.10 43.19
N SER A 100 -13.82 -1.01 41.88
CA SER A 100 -15.15 -1.01 41.27
C SER A 100 -15.35 -2.32 40.50
N LYS A 101 -16.51 -2.96 40.71
CA LYS A 101 -16.87 -4.29 40.20
C LYS A 101 -17.40 -4.20 38.76
N SER A 102 -16.80 -4.93 37.82
CA SER A 102 -17.39 -5.24 36.51
C SER A 102 -18.25 -6.52 36.55
N PRO A 103 -19.28 -6.67 35.70
CA PRO A 103 -20.11 -7.87 35.65
C PRO A 103 -19.50 -9.00 34.79
N ALA A 104 -19.50 -10.19 35.39
CA ALA A 104 -19.64 -11.56 34.90
C ALA A 104 -19.17 -11.99 33.48
N TYR A 105 -18.10 -12.81 33.51
CA TYR A 105 -17.87 -14.07 32.78
C TYR A 105 -17.73 -14.08 31.25
N ALA A 106 -16.49 -13.94 30.79
CA ALA A 106 -15.97 -14.69 29.65
C ALA A 106 -15.44 -16.07 30.15
N PRO A 107 -15.57 -17.16 29.38
CA PRO A 107 -15.05 -18.46 29.79
C PRO A 107 -13.51 -18.45 29.85
N SER A 108 -12.97 -18.93 30.97
CA SER A 108 -11.53 -19.00 31.22
C SER A 108 -10.85 -20.02 30.30
N ILE A 109 -9.88 -19.55 29.52
CA ILE A 109 -8.86 -20.40 28.92
C ILE A 109 -7.99 -20.92 30.07
N ASN A 110 -7.95 -22.24 30.23
CA ASN A 110 -7.05 -22.90 31.18
C ASN A 110 -5.60 -22.51 30.83
N SER A 111 -4.89 -21.87 31.77
CA SER A 111 -3.43 -21.76 31.69
C SER A 111 -2.83 -23.17 31.81
N PRO A 112 -1.92 -23.59 30.92
CA PRO A 112 -1.18 -24.82 31.11
C PRO A 112 -0.25 -24.69 32.32
N ASP A 113 -0.29 -25.72 33.16
CA ASP A 113 0.65 -26.03 34.23
C ASP A 113 2.11 -25.97 33.71
N PRO A 114 3.08 -25.34 34.41
CA PRO A 114 4.48 -25.34 33.99
C PRO A 114 5.10 -26.71 34.30
N GLY A 115 4.74 -27.71 33.51
CA GLY A 115 5.10 -29.10 33.80
C GLY A 115 4.94 -30.10 32.67
N ASP A 116 4.61 -29.68 31.44
CA ASP A 116 4.64 -30.59 30.29
C ASP A 116 5.75 -30.15 29.32
N GLN A 117 6.81 -30.96 29.29
CA GLN A 117 7.90 -30.79 28.36
C GLN A 117 7.41 -31.17 26.98
N ASP A 118 7.36 -30.17 26.11
CA ASP A 118 7.20 -30.23 24.67
C ASP A 118 8.02 -31.39 24.08
N LYS A 119 7.33 -32.50 23.85
CA LYS A 119 7.83 -33.69 23.17
C LYS A 119 6.86 -33.93 22.02
N ASP A 120 7.17 -33.33 20.87
CA ASP A 120 6.87 -33.81 19.51
C ASP A 120 6.84 -32.66 18.46
N GLN A 121 7.44 -31.49 18.73
CA GLN A 121 7.66 -30.49 17.67
C GLN A 121 8.90 -30.84 16.82
N CYS A 122 8.69 -31.44 15.64
CA CYS A 122 9.77 -31.74 14.70
C CYS A 122 10.26 -30.46 14.01
N THR A 123 11.47 -30.02 14.34
CA THR A 123 12.12 -28.87 13.69
C THR A 123 13.00 -29.31 12.54
N PHE A 124 12.85 -28.65 11.40
CA PHE A 124 13.57 -28.83 10.15
C PHE A 124 14.32 -27.53 9.86
N ASP A 125 15.52 -27.41 10.42
CA ASP A 125 16.41 -26.27 10.20
C ASP A 125 16.95 -26.32 8.77
N VAL A 126 16.76 -25.25 7.99
CA VAL A 126 17.18 -25.21 6.57
C VAL A 126 18.68 -25.44 6.38
N THR A 127 19.51 -25.17 7.40
CA THR A 127 20.96 -25.42 7.36
C THR A 127 21.30 -26.92 7.38
N ASP A 128 20.47 -27.75 8.03
CA ASP A 128 20.58 -29.22 7.98
C ASP A 128 20.25 -29.79 6.59
N PHE A 129 19.55 -28.99 5.76
CA PHE A 129 19.24 -29.31 4.36
C PHE A 129 20.21 -28.66 3.37
N GLY A 130 21.29 -28.05 3.86
CA GLY A 130 22.38 -27.51 3.04
C GLY A 130 22.26 -26.02 2.70
N ALA A 131 21.34 -25.28 3.32
CA ALA A 131 21.32 -23.82 3.19
C ALA A 131 22.61 -23.22 3.75
N VAL A 132 23.22 -22.31 3.02
CA VAL A 132 24.46 -21.62 3.39
C VAL A 132 24.16 -20.37 4.22
N GLY A 133 23.13 -19.61 3.86
CA GLY A 133 22.69 -18.45 4.64
C GLY A 133 23.69 -17.29 4.68
N ASP A 134 24.46 -17.10 3.61
CA ASP A 134 25.46 -16.03 3.46
C ASP A 134 24.95 -14.77 2.73
N GLY A 135 23.67 -14.78 2.32
CA GLY A 135 23.02 -13.70 1.60
C GLY A 135 23.39 -13.59 0.12
N SER A 136 24.02 -14.62 -0.45
CA SER A 136 24.44 -14.62 -1.85
C SER A 136 24.27 -15.97 -2.54
N THR A 137 24.42 -17.06 -1.81
CA THR A 137 24.16 -18.41 -2.29
C THR A 137 22.65 -18.63 -2.43
N ASP A 138 22.25 -19.28 -3.53
CA ASP A 138 20.87 -19.70 -3.72
C ASP A 138 20.54 -20.91 -2.82
N ASP A 139 19.76 -20.64 -1.77
CA ASP A 139 19.36 -21.61 -0.75
C ASP A 139 18.00 -22.29 -1.07
N THR A 140 17.45 -22.07 -2.27
CA THR A 140 16.09 -22.51 -2.64
C THR A 140 15.88 -24.03 -2.47
N GLU A 141 16.84 -24.85 -2.91
CA GLU A 141 16.73 -26.32 -2.81
C GLU A 141 16.72 -26.81 -1.36
N ALA A 142 17.45 -26.13 -0.46
CA ALA A 142 17.46 -26.46 0.95
C ALA A 142 16.11 -26.12 1.61
N PHE A 143 15.54 -24.95 1.30
CA PHE A 143 14.21 -24.57 1.76
C PHE A 143 13.11 -25.51 1.24
N MET A 144 13.15 -25.89 -0.04
CA MET A 144 12.20 -26.82 -0.63
C MET A 144 12.29 -28.22 -0.01
N SER A 145 13.51 -28.67 0.30
CA SER A 145 13.73 -29.96 0.97
C SER A 145 13.23 -29.93 2.42
N ALA A 146 13.55 -28.89 3.18
CA ALA A 146 13.05 -28.70 4.55
C ALA A 146 11.52 -28.60 4.59
N TRP A 147 10.91 -27.85 3.66
CA TRP A 147 9.46 -27.72 3.53
C TRP A 147 8.79 -29.07 3.31
N LYS A 148 9.33 -29.90 2.42
CA LYS A 148 8.76 -31.21 2.12
C LYS A 148 8.69 -32.10 3.36
N GLU A 149 9.74 -32.11 4.17
CA GLU A 149 9.77 -32.93 5.40
C GLU A 149 8.88 -32.33 6.49
N ALA A 150 8.90 -31.00 6.69
CA ALA A 150 8.04 -30.30 7.65
C ALA A 150 6.55 -30.48 7.33
N CYS A 151 6.18 -30.34 6.06
CA CYS A 151 4.81 -30.48 5.58
C CYS A 151 4.25 -31.91 5.76
N ALA A 152 5.12 -32.92 5.88
CA ALA A 152 4.74 -34.33 6.00
C ALA A 152 4.39 -34.79 7.43
N VAL A 153 4.67 -33.97 8.45
CA VAL A 153 4.49 -34.31 9.87
C VAL A 153 3.57 -33.32 10.59
N GLU A 154 2.83 -33.79 11.59
CA GLU A 154 2.02 -32.90 12.43
C GLU A 154 2.93 -31.95 13.21
N SER A 155 2.53 -30.67 13.31
CA SER A 155 3.28 -29.64 14.02
C SER A 155 4.73 -29.45 13.54
N GLY A 156 5.03 -29.76 12.27
CA GLY A 156 6.35 -29.56 11.70
C GLY A 156 6.75 -28.08 11.66
N VAL A 157 8.01 -27.78 11.97
CA VAL A 157 8.57 -26.42 11.92
C VAL A 157 9.66 -26.37 10.87
N LEU A 158 9.46 -25.63 9.78
CA LEU A 158 10.57 -25.19 8.94
C LEU A 158 11.20 -23.97 9.60
N LEU A 159 12.48 -24.07 9.97
CA LEU A 159 13.22 -23.01 10.64
C LEU A 159 14.28 -22.40 9.73
N ALA A 160 14.19 -21.10 9.48
CA ALA A 160 15.27 -20.26 8.97
C ALA A 160 15.93 -19.55 10.17
N PRO A 161 17.04 -20.08 10.72
CA PRO A 161 17.59 -19.67 12.01
C PRO A 161 18.13 -18.23 12.00
N ALA A 162 18.22 -17.66 13.21
CA ALA A 162 18.89 -16.39 13.45
C ALA A 162 20.37 -16.43 13.03
N ASP A 163 20.96 -15.24 12.84
CA ASP A 163 22.36 -15.03 12.41
C ASP A 163 22.68 -15.37 10.95
N TYR A 164 21.70 -15.89 10.18
CA TYR A 164 21.84 -16.18 8.75
C TYR A 164 21.03 -15.22 7.88
N THR A 165 21.48 -15.05 6.64
CA THR A 165 20.75 -14.36 5.58
C THR A 165 20.56 -15.33 4.41
N PHE A 166 19.35 -15.81 4.20
CA PHE A 166 19.04 -16.78 3.15
C PHE A 166 18.56 -16.06 1.90
N THR A 167 19.13 -16.42 0.75
CA THR A 167 18.64 -15.96 -0.55
C THR A 167 17.92 -17.10 -1.24
N ILE A 168 16.63 -16.95 -1.52
CA ILE A 168 15.87 -17.92 -2.32
C ILE A 168 15.20 -17.22 -3.49
N THR A 169 15.00 -17.94 -4.58
CA THR A 169 14.34 -17.41 -5.77
C THR A 169 12.82 -17.60 -5.73
N SER A 170 12.08 -17.25 -6.79
CA SER A 170 10.62 -17.40 -6.84
C SER A 170 10.22 -18.85 -6.55
N THR A 171 9.46 -19.06 -5.47
CA THR A 171 9.22 -20.39 -4.91
C THR A 171 7.75 -20.58 -4.52
N VAL A 172 7.19 -21.72 -4.90
CA VAL A 172 5.83 -22.13 -4.53
C VAL A 172 5.88 -23.28 -3.53
N PHE A 173 5.58 -22.98 -2.28
CA PHE A 173 5.38 -23.95 -1.20
C PHE A 173 3.95 -24.48 -1.23
N SER A 174 3.79 -25.70 -1.76
CA SER A 174 2.47 -26.30 -1.99
C SER A 174 2.08 -27.29 -0.88
N GLY A 175 0.81 -27.27 -0.52
CA GLY A 175 0.15 -28.31 0.28
C GLY A 175 -0.47 -29.44 -0.56
N PRO A 176 -1.28 -30.31 0.05
CA PRO A 176 -1.71 -30.26 1.45
C PRO A 176 -0.60 -30.68 2.41
N CYS A 177 -0.54 -30.02 3.57
CA CYS A 177 0.37 -30.36 4.66
C CYS A 177 -0.41 -30.96 5.84
N LYS A 178 0.31 -31.61 6.75
CA LYS A 178 -0.24 -32.00 8.04
C LYS A 178 -0.54 -30.76 8.90
N PRO A 179 -1.54 -30.83 9.80
CA PRO A 179 -1.94 -29.69 10.63
C PRO A 179 -0.81 -29.20 11.54
N GLY A 180 -0.81 -27.90 11.84
CA GLY A 180 0.13 -27.28 12.78
C GLY A 180 1.47 -26.88 12.16
N LEU A 181 1.57 -26.89 10.83
CA LEU A 181 2.78 -26.48 10.12
C LEU A 181 3.17 -25.04 10.49
N MET A 182 4.45 -24.85 10.80
CA MET A 182 5.03 -23.54 11.09
C MET A 182 6.18 -23.27 10.13
N PHE A 183 6.17 -22.08 9.52
CA PHE A 183 7.30 -21.51 8.82
C PHE A 183 7.86 -20.39 9.70
N GLN A 184 8.99 -20.65 10.34
CA GLN A 184 9.61 -19.75 11.31
C GLN A 184 10.86 -19.09 10.70
N VAL A 185 10.84 -17.76 10.59
CA VAL A 185 11.96 -16.95 10.10
C VAL A 185 12.55 -16.14 11.24
N ASP A 186 13.67 -16.59 11.77
CA ASP A 186 14.44 -15.87 12.80
C ASP A 186 15.64 -15.12 12.23
N GLY A 187 16.15 -15.53 11.06
CA GLY A 187 17.17 -14.82 10.30
C GLY A 187 16.60 -13.78 9.33
N VAL A 188 17.30 -13.55 8.23
CA VAL A 188 16.80 -12.78 7.08
C VAL A 188 16.49 -13.73 5.93
N LEU A 189 15.32 -13.60 5.31
CA LEU A 189 14.95 -14.29 4.08
C LEU A 189 14.69 -13.25 2.99
N MET A 190 15.38 -13.36 1.84
CA MET A 190 15.30 -12.35 0.78
C MET A 190 15.37 -12.94 -0.65
N PRO A 191 14.79 -12.26 -1.66
CA PRO A 191 14.97 -12.62 -3.05
C PRO A 191 16.33 -12.13 -3.58
N PRO A 192 16.74 -12.55 -4.79
CA PRO A 192 17.85 -11.90 -5.49
C PRO A 192 17.65 -10.38 -5.60
N ASP A 193 18.74 -9.62 -5.50
CA ASP A 193 18.71 -8.15 -5.47
C ASP A 193 18.43 -7.54 -6.85
N GLY A 194 17.16 -7.19 -7.06
CA GLY A 194 16.70 -6.48 -8.26
C GLY A 194 16.35 -7.35 -9.46
N PRO A 195 15.70 -6.77 -10.48
CA PRO A 195 15.11 -7.50 -11.62
C PRO A 195 16.14 -8.26 -12.46
N ASP A 196 17.36 -7.73 -12.59
CA ASP A 196 18.40 -8.36 -13.42
C ASP A 196 19.05 -9.59 -12.78
N CYS A 197 18.93 -9.72 -11.45
CA CYS A 197 19.45 -10.85 -10.68
C CYS A 197 18.46 -12.02 -10.59
N TRP A 198 17.20 -11.80 -10.95
CA TRP A 198 16.18 -12.84 -10.93
C TRP A 198 16.39 -13.84 -12.08
N PRO A 199 16.30 -15.16 -11.83
CA PRO A 199 16.36 -16.15 -12.90
C PRO A 199 15.26 -15.92 -13.93
N LYS A 200 15.59 -16.04 -15.22
CA LYS A 200 14.61 -15.80 -16.31
C LYS A 200 13.44 -16.79 -16.34
N SER A 201 13.59 -17.94 -15.68
CA SER A 201 12.55 -18.94 -15.51
C SER A 201 11.48 -18.54 -14.50
N ASP A 202 11.78 -17.55 -13.66
CA ASP A 202 10.99 -17.24 -12.48
C ASP A 202 9.84 -16.29 -12.79
N SER A 203 8.83 -16.32 -11.92
CA SER A 203 7.72 -15.38 -11.99
C SER A 203 8.17 -13.99 -11.57
N THR A 204 8.15 -13.03 -12.50
CA THR A 204 8.32 -11.59 -12.22
C THR A 204 7.18 -10.97 -11.43
N LYS A 205 6.11 -11.73 -11.13
CA LYS A 205 4.89 -11.26 -10.47
C LYS A 205 4.80 -11.66 -9.00
N GLN A 206 5.52 -12.68 -8.57
CA GLN A 206 5.42 -13.26 -7.23
C GLN A 206 6.75 -13.88 -6.81
N TRP A 207 7.13 -13.68 -5.55
CA TRP A 207 8.30 -14.34 -4.96
C TRP A 207 7.93 -15.60 -4.20
N ILE A 208 7.43 -15.50 -2.96
CA ILE A 208 7.03 -16.65 -2.15
C ILE A 208 5.52 -16.86 -2.28
N VAL A 209 5.10 -18.06 -2.66
CA VAL A 209 3.69 -18.44 -2.74
C VAL A 209 3.42 -19.66 -1.86
N PHE A 210 2.53 -19.50 -0.88
CA PHE A 210 1.94 -20.60 -0.12
C PHE A 210 0.63 -21.02 -0.78
N TYR A 211 0.60 -22.21 -1.36
CA TYR A 211 -0.52 -22.67 -2.20
C TYR A 211 -1.25 -23.86 -1.59
N ARG A 212 -2.58 -23.75 -1.45
CA ARG A 212 -3.47 -24.81 -0.93
C ARG A 212 -3.03 -25.36 0.44
N ILE A 213 -2.67 -24.45 1.34
CA ILE A 213 -2.34 -24.77 2.72
C ILE A 213 -3.61 -24.72 3.57
N ASP A 214 -3.76 -25.63 4.53
CA ASP A 214 -4.84 -25.62 5.52
C ASP A 214 -4.22 -25.79 6.92
N GLY A 215 -4.20 -24.72 7.72
CA GLY A 215 -3.65 -24.75 9.08
C GLY A 215 -2.14 -24.54 9.14
N MET A 216 -1.68 -23.33 8.80
CA MET A 216 -0.26 -22.95 8.86
C MET A 216 -0.04 -21.63 9.61
N THR A 217 1.09 -21.56 10.31
CA THR A 217 1.60 -20.32 10.91
C THR A 217 2.87 -19.82 10.21
N LEU A 218 2.90 -18.56 9.78
CA LEU A 218 4.11 -17.82 9.43
C LEU A 218 4.49 -16.92 10.61
N THR A 219 5.68 -17.12 11.17
CA THR A 219 6.13 -16.42 12.38
C THR A 219 7.65 -16.23 12.37
N GLY A 220 8.16 -15.58 13.41
CA GLY A 220 9.58 -15.53 13.71
C GLY A 220 10.02 -14.13 14.13
N SER A 221 11.21 -14.06 14.70
CA SER A 221 11.83 -12.81 15.18
C SER A 221 12.62 -12.06 14.10
N GLY A 222 12.76 -12.69 12.93
CA GLY A 222 13.57 -12.24 11.81
C GLY A 222 12.85 -11.29 10.86
N THR A 223 13.41 -11.20 9.64
CA THR A 223 12.95 -10.27 8.61
C THR A 223 12.77 -10.97 7.26
N ILE A 224 11.64 -10.70 6.61
CA ILE A 224 11.45 -10.93 5.18
C ILE A 224 11.82 -9.62 4.46
N GLU A 225 12.95 -9.63 3.77
CA GLU A 225 13.49 -8.50 3.02
C GLU A 225 13.15 -8.66 1.54
N GLY A 226 12.64 -7.61 0.89
CA GLY A 226 12.17 -7.67 -0.49
C GLY A 226 13.13 -7.18 -1.56
N ASN A 227 14.22 -6.50 -1.20
CA ASN A 227 15.18 -5.91 -2.14
C ASN A 227 14.49 -5.07 -3.23
N GLY A 228 13.43 -4.33 -2.87
CA GLY A 228 12.55 -3.61 -3.79
C GLY A 228 13.18 -2.41 -4.49
N GLY A 229 14.32 -1.92 -4.02
CA GLY A 229 14.98 -0.70 -4.50
C GLY A 229 15.04 -0.61 -6.02
N GLN A 230 15.66 -1.59 -6.67
CA GLN A 230 15.83 -1.57 -8.13
C GLN A 230 14.51 -1.77 -8.90
N TRP A 231 13.51 -2.42 -8.30
CA TRP A 231 12.19 -2.61 -8.89
C TRP A 231 11.38 -1.32 -8.95
N TRP A 232 11.50 -0.50 -7.90
CA TRP A 232 10.92 0.84 -7.87
C TRP A 232 11.57 1.77 -8.91
N GLU A 233 12.79 1.45 -9.33
CA GLU A 233 13.56 2.26 -10.27
C GLU A 233 13.27 1.95 -11.76
N LEU A 234 12.37 0.99 -12.04
CA LEU A 234 12.00 0.58 -13.40
C LEU A 234 11.36 1.72 -14.23
N PRO A 235 11.62 1.82 -15.55
CA PRO A 235 11.19 2.95 -16.38
C PRO A 235 9.68 3.25 -16.34
N CYS A 236 8.85 2.22 -16.22
CA CYS A 236 7.40 2.40 -16.20
C CYS A 236 6.86 3.02 -14.90
N LYS A 237 7.67 3.15 -13.84
CA LYS A 237 7.15 3.58 -12.55
C LYS A 237 6.76 5.06 -12.61
N PRO A 238 5.70 5.48 -11.92
CA PRO A 238 5.09 6.80 -12.09
C PRO A 238 6.04 7.97 -11.79
N HIS A 239 7.10 7.75 -11.00
CA HIS A 239 8.06 8.79 -10.67
C HIS A 239 9.24 8.89 -11.66
N ARG A 240 9.22 8.16 -12.79
CA ARG A 240 10.33 8.11 -13.76
C ARG A 240 10.18 9.00 -14.97
N GLY A 241 8.95 9.34 -15.34
CA GLY A 241 8.68 10.27 -16.43
C GLY A 241 8.48 11.71 -15.95
N PRO A 242 8.56 12.69 -16.88
CA PRO A 242 8.30 14.09 -16.57
C PRO A 242 6.88 14.27 -16.00
N HIS A 243 6.76 15.11 -14.97
CA HIS A 243 5.47 15.41 -14.32
C HIS A 243 4.71 14.19 -13.79
N GLY A 244 5.43 13.14 -13.37
CA GLY A 244 4.80 11.92 -12.85
C GLY A 244 4.26 10.98 -13.94
N SER A 245 4.72 11.14 -15.20
CA SER A 245 4.40 10.19 -16.26
C SER A 245 5.24 8.92 -16.13
N THR A 246 4.87 7.86 -16.86
CA THR A 246 5.66 6.63 -16.96
C THR A 246 6.51 6.68 -18.23
N LEU A 247 7.67 6.01 -18.24
CA LEU A 247 8.45 5.77 -19.47
C LEU A 247 8.13 4.38 -20.02
N PRO A 248 8.19 4.16 -21.34
CA PRO A 248 8.08 2.82 -21.90
C PRO A 248 9.18 1.90 -21.36
N GLY A 249 8.83 0.67 -20.98
CA GLY A 249 9.79 -0.33 -20.50
C GLY A 249 9.18 -1.40 -19.61
N PRO A 250 10.00 -2.28 -19.02
CA PRO A 250 9.57 -3.29 -18.07
C PRO A 250 8.85 -2.67 -16.88
N CYS A 251 7.84 -3.37 -16.36
CA CYS A 251 6.99 -2.82 -15.30
C CYS A 251 6.59 -3.79 -14.20
N GLU A 252 6.71 -5.08 -14.47
CA GLU A 252 6.34 -6.10 -13.52
C GLU A 252 7.27 -6.03 -12.30
N SER A 253 6.69 -6.23 -11.14
CA SER A 253 7.42 -6.30 -9.87
C SER A 253 6.72 -7.34 -9.02
N PRO A 254 7.47 -8.20 -8.32
CA PRO A 254 6.87 -9.31 -7.63
C PRO A 254 6.18 -8.87 -6.33
N THR A 255 4.99 -9.40 -6.08
CA THR A 255 4.42 -9.47 -4.72
C THR A 255 5.31 -10.37 -3.87
N LEU A 256 5.67 -9.91 -2.68
CA LEU A 256 6.70 -10.55 -1.87
C LEU A 256 6.22 -11.87 -1.25
N VAL A 257 5.10 -11.84 -0.53
CA VAL A 257 4.49 -13.06 0.05
C VAL A 257 3.04 -13.17 -0.41
N ARG A 258 2.66 -14.31 -1.00
CA ARG A 258 1.29 -14.59 -1.39
C ARG A 258 0.79 -15.88 -0.75
N PHE A 259 -0.36 -15.81 -0.10
CA PHE A 259 -1.16 -16.98 0.25
C PHE A 259 -2.27 -17.12 -0.78
N PHE A 260 -2.36 -18.30 -1.41
CA PHE A 260 -3.31 -18.54 -2.49
C PHE A 260 -4.11 -19.82 -2.23
N MET A 261 -5.44 -19.70 -2.33
CA MET A 261 -6.38 -20.81 -2.13
C MET A 261 -6.15 -21.58 -0.81
N SER A 262 -5.89 -20.87 0.28
CA SER A 262 -5.43 -21.44 1.55
C SER A 262 -6.33 -21.04 2.71
N SER A 263 -6.42 -21.87 3.75
CA SER A 263 -7.32 -21.67 4.89
C SER A 263 -6.62 -21.82 6.24
N LYS A 264 -7.21 -21.24 7.29
CA LYS A 264 -6.74 -21.32 8.68
C LYS A 264 -5.27 -20.88 8.80
N LEU A 265 -5.02 -19.65 8.37
CA LEU A 265 -3.69 -19.06 8.32
C LEU A 265 -3.47 -18.17 9.54
N VAL A 266 -2.29 -18.27 10.14
CA VAL A 266 -1.83 -17.35 11.19
C VAL A 266 -0.53 -16.70 10.76
N ILE A 267 -0.49 -15.38 10.77
CA ILE A 267 0.72 -14.60 10.50
C ILE A 267 0.99 -13.77 11.75
N ASN A 268 2.11 -14.01 12.41
CA ASN A 268 2.35 -13.42 13.74
C ASN A 268 3.79 -12.90 13.92
N GLY A 269 3.92 -11.66 14.36
CA GLY A 269 5.16 -11.11 14.95
C GLY A 269 6.34 -10.86 14.01
N ILE A 270 6.20 -11.14 12.71
CA ILE A 270 7.30 -11.05 11.75
C ILE A 270 7.46 -9.63 11.16
N ARG A 271 8.71 -9.26 10.85
CA ARG A 271 9.05 -8.03 10.12
C ARG A 271 9.10 -8.29 8.62
N ILE A 272 8.50 -7.42 7.82
CA ILE A 272 8.55 -7.47 6.35
C ILE A 272 8.91 -6.08 5.82
N GLN A 273 9.86 -6.00 4.91
CA GLN A 273 10.30 -4.69 4.43
C GLN A 273 10.73 -4.67 2.96
N ASN A 274 10.71 -3.47 2.39
CA ASN A 274 11.18 -3.13 1.05
C ASN A 274 10.63 -4.06 -0.05
N SER A 275 9.32 -4.33 -0.01
CA SER A 275 8.71 -5.17 -1.04
C SER A 275 8.81 -4.50 -2.42
N PRO A 276 9.13 -5.25 -3.50
CA PRO A 276 9.09 -4.73 -4.87
C PRO A 276 7.72 -4.22 -5.31
N GLN A 277 6.66 -4.81 -4.73
CA GLN A 277 5.25 -4.45 -4.91
C GLN A 277 4.52 -4.70 -3.57
N MET A 278 3.39 -5.41 -3.55
CA MET A 278 2.65 -5.71 -2.32
C MET A 278 3.49 -6.57 -1.36
N HIS A 279 3.46 -6.29 -0.05
CA HIS A 279 4.23 -7.06 0.94
C HIS A 279 3.57 -8.41 1.22
N ILE A 280 2.29 -8.43 1.58
CA ILE A 280 1.52 -9.68 1.74
C ILE A 280 0.22 -9.61 0.95
N LYS A 281 -0.06 -10.66 0.16
CA LYS A 281 -1.33 -10.85 -0.53
C LYS A 281 -2.02 -12.15 -0.09
N PHE A 282 -3.31 -12.07 0.22
CA PHE A 282 -4.20 -13.23 0.38
C PHE A 282 -5.20 -13.24 -0.77
N ASP A 283 -5.28 -14.36 -1.48
CA ASP A 283 -6.20 -14.51 -2.61
C ASP A 283 -6.91 -15.87 -2.55
N GLY A 284 -8.23 -15.84 -2.47
CA GLY A 284 -9.04 -17.04 -2.35
C GLY A 284 -8.86 -17.74 -0.99
N CYS A 285 -8.60 -16.98 0.08
CA CYS A 285 -8.31 -17.53 1.40
C CYS A 285 -9.53 -17.52 2.35
N ASN A 286 -9.45 -18.29 3.43
CA ASN A 286 -10.50 -18.32 4.47
C ASN A 286 -9.91 -18.48 5.87
N GLU A 287 -10.46 -17.78 6.87
CA GLU A 287 -9.95 -17.82 8.26
C GLU A 287 -8.48 -17.41 8.34
N VAL A 288 -8.22 -16.12 8.15
CA VAL A 288 -6.87 -15.53 8.19
C VAL A 288 -6.75 -14.66 9.44
N LEU A 289 -5.76 -14.95 10.28
CA LEU A 289 -5.42 -14.15 11.44
C LEU A 289 -4.03 -13.53 11.26
N ILE A 290 -3.96 -12.21 11.32
CA ILE A 290 -2.73 -11.44 11.21
C ILE A 290 -2.54 -10.63 12.49
N GLU A 291 -1.43 -10.84 13.19
CA GLU A 291 -1.15 -10.17 14.46
C GLU A 291 0.29 -9.67 14.55
N LYS A 292 0.47 -8.48 15.13
CA LYS A 292 1.79 -7.95 15.52
C LYS A 292 2.78 -7.85 14.35
N LEU A 293 2.29 -7.57 13.15
CA LEU A 293 3.14 -7.37 11.99
C LEU A 293 3.82 -5.99 12.04
N SER A 294 5.00 -5.97 11.42
CA SER A 294 5.83 -4.78 11.25
C SER A 294 6.21 -4.66 9.77
N ILE A 295 5.52 -3.79 9.03
CA ILE A 295 5.71 -3.62 7.58
C ILE A 295 6.31 -2.23 7.27
N PHE A 296 7.41 -2.21 6.52
CA PHE A 296 8.16 -0.99 6.24
C PHE A 296 8.68 -0.91 4.81
N SER A 297 8.30 0.13 4.07
CA SER A 297 8.95 0.58 2.83
C SER A 297 8.99 2.11 2.78
N PRO A 298 9.89 2.73 1.99
CA PRO A 298 9.93 4.18 1.84
C PRO A 298 8.60 4.77 1.35
N ALA A 299 8.25 5.98 1.78
CA ALA A 299 6.97 6.62 1.41
C ALA A 299 6.75 6.82 -0.11
N LEU A 300 7.82 6.79 -0.90
CA LEU A 300 7.78 6.97 -2.36
C LEU A 300 7.94 5.65 -3.14
N SER A 301 7.94 4.49 -2.46
CA SER A 301 8.00 3.19 -3.14
C SER A 301 6.64 2.89 -3.79
N PRO A 302 6.57 2.77 -5.14
CA PRO A 302 5.30 2.65 -5.85
C PRO A 302 4.66 1.27 -5.63
N ASN A 303 3.34 1.26 -5.38
CA ASN A 303 2.53 0.04 -5.31
C ASN A 303 2.98 -0.97 -4.24
N THR A 304 3.52 -0.44 -3.14
CA THR A 304 4.00 -1.26 -2.03
C THR A 304 2.94 -1.51 -0.97
N ASP A 305 1.74 -1.95 -1.35
CA ASP A 305 0.65 -2.23 -0.41
C ASP A 305 1.14 -3.08 0.77
N GLY A 306 0.65 -2.80 1.98
CA GLY A 306 1.04 -3.55 3.18
C GLY A 306 0.40 -4.94 3.17
N ILE A 307 -0.90 -4.97 3.46
CA ILE A 307 -1.70 -6.19 3.42
C ILE A 307 -2.79 -6.04 2.37
N HIS A 308 -2.75 -6.90 1.35
CA HIS A 308 -3.78 -6.98 0.32
C HIS A 308 -4.61 -8.25 0.50
N ILE A 309 -5.93 -8.13 0.55
CA ILE A 309 -6.85 -9.27 0.58
C ILE A 309 -7.79 -9.21 -0.62
N GLU A 310 -8.00 -10.35 -1.27
CA GLU A 310 -8.89 -10.50 -2.41
C GLU A 310 -9.55 -11.88 -2.36
N ASN A 311 -10.83 -12.01 -2.71
CA ASN A 311 -11.60 -13.25 -2.64
C ASN A 311 -11.46 -13.98 -1.29
N THR A 312 -11.29 -13.23 -0.20
CA THR A 312 -10.85 -13.77 1.09
C THR A 312 -11.87 -13.46 2.18
N LYS A 313 -12.22 -14.46 3.00
CA LYS A 313 -13.28 -14.36 4.01
C LYS A 313 -12.77 -14.63 5.42
N SER A 314 -13.43 -14.04 6.41
CA SER A 314 -13.12 -14.22 7.84
C SER A 314 -11.66 -13.86 8.14
N VAL A 315 -11.36 -12.56 8.10
CA VAL A 315 -10.01 -12.01 8.26
C VAL A 315 -9.94 -11.15 9.50
N GLY A 316 -8.95 -11.39 10.37
CA GLY A 316 -8.60 -10.52 11.48
C GLY A 316 -7.21 -9.90 11.28
N ILE A 317 -7.09 -8.58 11.36
CA ILE A 317 -5.81 -7.85 11.26
C ILE A 317 -5.63 -6.99 12.51
N TYR A 318 -4.69 -7.38 13.36
CA TYR A 318 -4.57 -6.79 14.69
C TYR A 318 -3.16 -6.32 15.04
N ASN A 319 -3.08 -5.27 15.86
CA ASN A 319 -1.88 -4.88 16.59
C ASN A 319 -0.65 -4.64 15.70
N SER A 320 -0.84 -4.11 14.48
CA SER A 320 0.20 -4.05 13.45
C SER A 320 0.60 -2.62 13.12
N VAL A 321 1.85 -2.44 12.68
CA VAL A 321 2.40 -1.14 12.25
C VAL A 321 2.85 -1.27 10.80
N ILE A 322 2.31 -0.42 9.93
CA ILE A 322 2.50 -0.47 8.49
C ILE A 322 2.86 0.92 7.98
N SER A 323 4.00 1.02 7.31
CA SER A 323 4.43 2.23 6.59
C SER A 323 5.01 1.84 5.23
N ASN A 324 4.57 2.50 4.18
CA ASN A 324 4.88 2.14 2.80
C ASN A 324 4.59 3.32 1.86
N GLY A 325 4.66 3.09 0.55
CA GLY A 325 4.27 4.08 -0.47
C GLY A 325 2.93 3.81 -1.17
N ASP A 326 2.05 2.95 -0.62
CA ASP A 326 0.71 2.71 -1.18
C ASP A 326 -0.29 2.32 -0.07
N ASP A 327 -1.37 1.58 -0.37
CA ASP A 327 -2.41 1.23 0.61
C ASP A 327 -1.81 0.48 1.83
N CYS A 328 -2.16 0.91 3.04
CA CYS A 328 -1.77 0.25 4.29
C CYS A 328 -2.41 -1.14 4.36
N VAL A 329 -3.73 -1.16 4.15
CA VAL A 329 -4.52 -2.37 3.91
C VAL A 329 -5.42 -2.12 2.71
N SER A 330 -5.40 -3.01 1.72
CA SER A 330 -6.27 -2.96 0.55
C SER A 330 -7.19 -4.18 0.49
N ILE A 331 -8.49 -3.93 0.32
CA ILE A 331 -9.56 -4.94 0.35
C ILE A 331 -10.20 -5.00 -1.03
N GLY A 332 -9.92 -6.08 -1.77
CA GLY A 332 -10.43 -6.36 -3.09
C GLY A 332 -11.81 -7.00 -3.10
N THR A 333 -12.24 -7.39 -4.31
CA THR A 333 -13.53 -8.06 -4.53
C THR A 333 -13.61 -9.42 -3.83
N GLY A 334 -14.82 -9.86 -3.51
CA GLY A 334 -15.09 -11.19 -2.95
C GLY A 334 -14.74 -11.33 -1.48
N CYS A 335 -14.45 -10.22 -0.79
CA CYS A 335 -14.11 -10.21 0.62
C CYS A 335 -15.34 -10.02 1.51
N SER A 336 -15.40 -10.77 2.60
CA SER A 336 -16.41 -10.59 3.65
C SER A 336 -15.88 -10.93 5.03
N ASP A 337 -16.50 -10.34 6.06
CA ASP A 337 -16.18 -10.61 7.47
C ASP A 337 -14.71 -10.28 7.79
N VAL A 338 -14.36 -9.00 7.62
CA VAL A 338 -13.00 -8.50 7.85
C VAL A 338 -13.02 -7.56 9.05
N ASP A 339 -12.19 -7.85 10.05
CA ASP A 339 -12.01 -7.03 11.24
C ASP A 339 -10.57 -6.53 11.32
N ILE A 340 -10.39 -5.21 11.40
CA ILE A 340 -9.11 -4.52 11.47
C ILE A 340 -9.09 -3.69 12.74
N GLU A 341 -8.26 -4.06 13.71
CA GLU A 341 -8.21 -3.38 15.01
C GLU A 341 -6.79 -3.06 15.49
N ASN A 342 -6.60 -1.88 16.08
CA ASN A 342 -5.32 -1.46 16.67
C ASN A 342 -4.16 -1.48 15.66
N VAL A 343 -4.41 -0.92 14.47
CA VAL A 343 -3.41 -0.79 13.41
C VAL A 343 -2.93 0.66 13.33
N THR A 344 -1.62 0.85 13.18
CA THR A 344 -1.02 2.15 12.84
C THR A 344 -0.56 2.13 11.40
N CYS A 345 -1.16 2.98 10.57
CA CYS A 345 -0.81 3.19 9.19
C CYS A 345 -0.06 4.52 9.05
N GLY A 346 1.01 4.55 8.26
CA GLY A 346 1.58 5.82 7.83
C GLY A 346 3.10 5.92 7.87
N PRO A 347 3.72 6.56 6.87
CA PRO A 347 3.10 7.11 5.65
C PRO A 347 2.53 6.02 4.70
N GLY A 348 1.67 6.42 3.76
CA GLY A 348 1.04 5.53 2.75
C GLY A 348 -0.25 6.12 2.15
N HIS A 349 -1.13 5.27 1.62
CA HIS A 349 -2.43 5.63 1.04
C HIS A 349 -3.64 5.29 1.93
N GLY A 350 -3.42 4.90 3.19
CA GLY A 350 -4.49 4.63 4.16
C GLY A 350 -5.11 3.24 4.01
N ILE A 351 -6.30 3.04 4.54
CA ILE A 351 -7.06 1.78 4.44
C ILE A 351 -8.07 1.93 3.32
N SER A 352 -7.97 1.07 2.29
CA SER A 352 -8.75 1.20 1.07
C SER A 352 -9.57 -0.05 0.77
N ILE A 353 -10.87 0.11 0.58
CA ILE A 353 -11.74 -0.87 -0.08
C ILE A 353 -11.74 -0.56 -1.58
N GLY A 354 -11.34 -1.54 -2.40
CA GLY A 354 -11.24 -1.45 -3.84
C GLY A 354 -9.82 -1.32 -4.39
N SER A 355 -9.66 -1.03 -5.68
CA SER A 355 -10.72 -0.62 -6.61
C SER A 355 -11.64 -1.77 -7.00
N LEU A 356 -12.95 -1.57 -6.94
CA LEU A 356 -13.95 -2.59 -7.24
C LEU A 356 -14.67 -2.32 -8.57
N GLY A 357 -15.04 -3.38 -9.30
CA GLY A 357 -15.86 -3.27 -10.51
C GLY A 357 -15.10 -2.86 -11.78
N VAL A 358 -13.78 -3.07 -11.80
CA VAL A 358 -12.92 -2.77 -12.95
C VAL A 358 -13.48 -3.41 -14.24
N GLN A 359 -13.46 -2.68 -15.36
CA GLN A 359 -13.98 -3.17 -16.65
C GLN A 359 -15.43 -3.69 -16.58
N ASN A 360 -16.31 -2.99 -15.83
CA ASN A 360 -17.72 -3.34 -15.67
C ASN A 360 -17.94 -4.73 -15.05
N SER A 361 -16.98 -5.19 -14.24
CA SER A 361 -17.09 -6.46 -13.52
C SER A 361 -18.06 -6.35 -12.33
N HIS A 362 -18.56 -7.52 -11.91
CA HIS A 362 -19.30 -7.66 -10.67
C HIS A 362 -18.32 -7.79 -9.50
N ALA A 363 -18.54 -7.02 -8.44
CA ALA A 363 -17.71 -7.05 -7.24
C ALA A 363 -18.54 -6.86 -5.97
N CYS A 364 -18.18 -7.63 -4.96
CA CYS A 364 -18.90 -7.74 -3.71
C CYS A 364 -17.95 -7.62 -2.53
N VAL A 365 -18.23 -6.71 -1.61
CA VAL A 365 -17.53 -6.58 -0.34
C VAL A 365 -18.56 -6.31 0.74
N SER A 366 -18.53 -7.08 1.83
CA SER A 366 -19.49 -6.86 2.93
C SER A 366 -18.93 -7.14 4.30
N ASN A 367 -19.54 -6.54 5.32
CA ASN A 367 -19.21 -6.76 6.73
C ASN A 367 -17.72 -6.50 7.03
N ILE A 368 -17.32 -5.23 6.90
CA ILE A 368 -15.95 -4.78 7.18
C ILE A 368 -15.98 -3.85 8.39
N ALA A 369 -15.17 -4.17 9.40
CA ALA A 369 -14.97 -3.34 10.58
C ALA A 369 -13.52 -2.86 10.64
N VAL A 370 -13.35 -1.55 10.82
CA VAL A 370 -12.05 -0.91 11.00
C VAL A 370 -12.13 -0.05 12.26
N LYS A 371 -11.38 -0.44 13.29
CA LYS A 371 -11.53 0.12 14.63
C LYS A 371 -10.21 0.46 15.30
N ASN A 372 -10.18 1.53 16.08
CA ASN A 372 -9.03 1.89 16.91
C ASN A 372 -7.74 2.02 16.07
N VAL A 373 -7.84 2.74 14.95
CA VAL A 373 -6.74 2.89 13.97
C VAL A 373 -6.12 4.28 14.09
N VAL A 374 -4.81 4.36 13.89
CA VAL A 374 -4.09 5.64 13.73
C VAL A 374 -3.56 5.73 12.31
N ILE A 375 -3.86 6.82 11.59
CA ILE A 375 -3.38 7.05 10.23
C ILE A 375 -2.59 8.36 10.19
N LYS A 376 -1.31 8.29 9.78
CA LYS A 376 -0.39 9.44 9.84
C LYS A 376 0.28 9.71 8.50
N ASN A 377 0.43 10.98 8.15
CA ASN A 377 1.23 11.42 6.99
C ASN A 377 0.90 10.63 5.71
N SER A 378 -0.38 10.39 5.49
CA SER A 378 -0.89 9.54 4.41
C SER A 378 -1.70 10.36 3.42
N ASP A 379 -1.72 9.92 2.17
CA ASP A 379 -2.52 10.53 1.12
C ASP A 379 -4.02 10.38 1.38
N ASN A 380 -4.43 9.26 1.99
CA ASN A 380 -5.81 9.04 2.38
C ASN A 380 -5.91 8.45 3.79
N GLY A 381 -7.06 8.65 4.43
CA GLY A 381 -7.44 8.01 5.66
C GLY A 381 -8.15 6.68 5.37
N VAL A 382 -9.47 6.72 5.37
CA VAL A 382 -10.32 5.59 4.97
C VAL A 382 -10.96 5.87 3.62
N ARG A 383 -10.90 4.89 2.71
CA ARG A 383 -11.28 5.08 1.32
C ARG A 383 -12.07 3.90 0.77
N ILE A 384 -13.15 4.18 0.05
CA ILE A 384 -13.86 3.24 -0.80
C ILE A 384 -13.76 3.75 -2.23
N LYS A 385 -13.15 2.97 -3.13
CA LYS A 385 -12.95 3.30 -4.55
C LYS A 385 -13.61 2.26 -5.44
N THR A 386 -14.53 2.68 -6.29
CA THR A 386 -15.19 1.80 -7.27
C THR A 386 -15.13 2.41 -8.67
N TRP A 387 -15.02 1.56 -9.67
CA TRP A 387 -15.00 1.96 -11.07
C TRP A 387 -16.43 2.25 -11.54
N GLN A 388 -16.57 3.34 -12.29
CA GLN A 388 -17.81 3.60 -13.01
C GLN A 388 -18.08 2.45 -14.00
N GLY A 389 -19.32 1.99 -14.11
CA GLY A 389 -19.72 0.84 -14.93
C GLY A 389 -19.75 -0.50 -14.18
N GLY A 390 -19.13 -0.59 -13.00
CA GLY A 390 -19.14 -1.79 -12.16
C GLY A 390 -20.54 -2.20 -11.69
N MET A 391 -20.66 -3.43 -11.17
CA MET A 391 -21.91 -4.00 -10.65
C MET A 391 -21.66 -4.73 -9.32
N GLY A 392 -22.71 -5.00 -8.54
CA GLY A 392 -22.63 -5.63 -7.22
C GLY A 392 -22.78 -4.60 -6.10
N SER A 393 -22.23 -4.89 -4.92
CA SER A 393 -22.39 -4.03 -3.74
C SER A 393 -21.18 -3.97 -2.81
N VAL A 394 -21.12 -2.85 -2.10
CA VAL A 394 -20.29 -2.63 -0.91
C VAL A 394 -21.23 -2.30 0.24
N SER A 395 -21.35 -3.22 1.21
CA SER A 395 -22.32 -3.06 2.29
C SER A 395 -21.75 -3.32 3.68
N ASP A 396 -22.38 -2.75 4.70
CA ASP A 396 -22.10 -3.07 6.10
C ASP A 396 -20.63 -2.77 6.46
N ILE A 397 -20.23 -1.51 6.22
CA ILE A 397 -18.88 -1.03 6.47
C ILE A 397 -18.90 -0.13 7.71
N SER A 398 -17.99 -0.37 8.64
CA SER A 398 -17.84 0.46 9.85
C SER A 398 -16.40 0.93 10.03
N PHE A 399 -16.25 2.24 10.15
CA PHE A 399 -15.00 2.92 10.50
C PHE A 399 -15.22 3.61 11.86
N GLU A 400 -14.59 3.10 12.92
CA GLU A 400 -14.82 3.57 14.29
C GLU A 400 -13.50 3.89 15.03
N ASN A 401 -13.48 4.98 15.80
CA ASN A 401 -12.33 5.37 16.63
C ASN A 401 -11.03 5.50 15.80
N ILE A 402 -11.03 6.36 14.79
CA ILE A 402 -9.87 6.57 13.91
C ILE A 402 -9.24 7.91 14.23
N GLN A 403 -7.96 7.89 14.57
CA GLN A 403 -7.16 9.10 14.76
C GLN A 403 -6.35 9.40 13.49
N MET A 404 -6.49 10.61 12.97
CA MET A 404 -5.73 11.09 11.80
C MET A 404 -4.70 12.14 12.21
N GLU A 405 -3.55 12.13 11.54
CA GLU A 405 -2.47 13.08 11.73
C GLU A 405 -1.91 13.46 10.35
N ASN A 406 -2.11 14.71 9.93
CA ASN A 406 -1.62 15.22 8.64
C ASN A 406 -1.99 14.31 7.45
N VAL A 407 -3.27 13.95 7.34
CA VAL A 407 -3.80 13.11 6.24
C VAL A 407 -4.42 13.99 5.16
N LYS A 408 -4.12 13.78 3.87
CA LYS A 408 -4.65 14.66 2.80
C LYS A 408 -6.16 14.48 2.59
N ASN A 409 -6.59 13.26 2.25
CA ASN A 409 -8.00 12.93 2.04
C ASN A 409 -8.50 12.00 3.14
N CYS A 410 -9.05 12.54 4.21
CA CYS A 410 -9.41 11.77 5.40
C CYS A 410 -10.46 10.69 5.13
N ILE A 411 -11.58 11.04 4.49
CA ILE A 411 -12.69 10.13 4.23
C ILE A 411 -13.09 10.24 2.76
N ILE A 412 -12.96 9.13 2.01
CA ILE A 412 -13.34 9.07 0.60
C ILE A 412 -14.34 7.94 0.36
N LEU A 413 -15.42 8.25 -0.35
CA LEU A 413 -16.28 7.29 -1.06
C LEU A 413 -16.42 7.78 -2.50
N ASP A 414 -15.76 7.11 -3.43
CA ASP A 414 -15.65 7.52 -4.84
C ASP A 414 -16.07 6.38 -5.78
N GLN A 415 -17.16 6.61 -6.53
CA GLN A 415 -17.66 5.70 -7.58
C GLN A 415 -17.22 6.08 -9.00
N TYR A 416 -16.32 7.06 -9.14
CA TYR A 416 -15.78 7.56 -10.40
C TYR A 416 -14.28 7.22 -10.58
N TYR A 417 -13.78 6.22 -9.85
CA TYR A 417 -12.37 5.84 -9.92
C TYR A 417 -11.96 5.51 -11.36
N CYS A 418 -10.87 6.14 -11.82
CA CYS A 418 -10.39 6.07 -13.19
C CYS A 418 -8.87 6.28 -13.27
N LEU A 419 -8.20 5.58 -14.18
CA LEU A 419 -6.76 5.73 -14.43
C LEU A 419 -6.41 6.95 -15.32
N THR A 420 -7.41 7.58 -15.95
CA THR A 420 -7.21 8.70 -16.86
C THR A 420 -8.11 9.87 -16.49
N LYS A 421 -7.77 11.08 -16.94
CA LYS A 421 -8.55 12.29 -16.63
C LYS A 421 -9.92 12.37 -17.34
N GLY A 422 -10.31 11.34 -18.11
CA GLY A 422 -11.52 11.35 -18.92
C GLY A 422 -12.11 9.96 -19.08
N CYS A 423 -12.64 9.39 -18.00
CA CYS A 423 -13.48 8.20 -18.12
C CYS A 423 -14.86 8.58 -18.71
N PRO A 424 -15.42 7.76 -19.61
CA PRO A 424 -16.76 7.97 -20.10
C PRO A 424 -17.77 7.76 -18.99
N ASN A 425 -18.80 8.61 -18.93
CA ASN A 425 -19.91 8.39 -18.03
C ASN A 425 -20.58 7.05 -18.35
N GLN A 426 -20.77 6.23 -17.33
CA GLN A 426 -21.51 4.96 -17.38
C GLN A 426 -22.69 5.00 -16.41
N THR A 427 -23.71 4.20 -16.70
CA THR A 427 -24.98 4.17 -15.99
C THR A 427 -25.10 3.05 -14.95
N SER A 428 -24.13 2.15 -14.87
CA SER A 428 -24.01 1.18 -13.77
C SER A 428 -22.91 1.63 -12.81
N ALA A 429 -23.07 1.31 -11.54
CA ALA A 429 -22.02 1.39 -10.54
C ALA A 429 -22.30 0.37 -9.43
N ILE A 430 -21.30 0.13 -8.59
CA ILE A 430 -21.42 -0.74 -7.42
C ILE A 430 -22.27 -0.04 -6.36
N TYR A 431 -23.33 -0.67 -5.88
CA TYR A 431 -24.19 -0.06 -4.86
C TYR A 431 -23.50 -0.02 -3.51
N ALA A 432 -23.28 1.19 -2.97
CA ALA A 432 -22.63 1.41 -1.69
C ALA A 432 -23.69 1.78 -0.63
N THR A 433 -23.86 0.95 0.40
CA THR A 433 -24.91 1.16 1.40
C THR A 433 -24.51 0.72 2.79
N ASN A 434 -25.14 1.28 3.82
CA ASN A 434 -24.88 0.97 5.23
C ASN A 434 -23.39 1.16 5.59
N ILE A 435 -22.91 2.39 5.46
CA ILE A 435 -21.53 2.77 5.72
C ILE A 435 -21.52 3.75 6.88
N SER A 436 -20.82 3.38 7.97
CA SER A 436 -20.75 4.18 9.19
C SER A 436 -19.34 4.72 9.41
N TYR A 437 -19.26 6.02 9.68
CA TYR A 437 -18.05 6.75 10.06
C TYR A 437 -18.27 7.37 11.44
N LYS A 438 -17.63 6.80 12.46
CA LYS A 438 -17.88 7.15 13.85
C LYS A 438 -16.61 7.47 14.64
N ASN A 439 -16.63 8.57 15.39
CA ASN A 439 -15.51 9.01 16.22
C ASN A 439 -14.18 9.04 15.43
N ILE A 440 -14.21 9.71 14.29
CA ILE A 440 -13.03 9.93 13.43
C ILE A 440 -12.53 11.35 13.70
N LYS A 441 -11.32 11.45 14.26
CA LYS A 441 -10.80 12.72 14.78
C LYS A 441 -9.37 12.96 14.34
N GLY A 442 -8.96 14.23 14.27
CA GLY A 442 -7.57 14.60 14.08
C GLY A 442 -7.37 15.68 13.05
N THR A 443 -6.27 15.59 12.31
CA THR A 443 -5.85 16.65 11.40
C THR A 443 -5.74 16.22 9.96
N TYR A 444 -6.11 17.13 9.06
CA TYR A 444 -5.99 16.96 7.62
C TYR A 444 -5.06 17.99 7.01
N ASN A 445 -4.43 17.59 5.91
CA ASN A 445 -3.62 18.48 5.11
C ASN A 445 -4.52 19.33 4.21
N VAL A 446 -4.37 20.65 4.31
CA VAL A 446 -5.23 21.66 3.68
C VAL A 446 -5.13 21.78 2.15
N GLN A 447 -4.33 20.94 1.48
CA GLN A 447 -4.30 20.90 0.01
C GLN A 447 -5.58 20.35 -0.63
N THR A 448 -6.42 19.64 0.13
CA THR A 448 -7.67 19.02 -0.34
C THR A 448 -8.77 19.08 0.74
N PRO A 449 -10.06 19.05 0.37
CA PRO A 449 -11.14 18.83 1.33
C PRO A 449 -10.94 17.51 2.07
N PRO A 450 -11.22 17.45 3.39
CA PRO A 450 -10.98 16.24 4.17
C PRO A 450 -11.99 15.12 3.87
N ILE A 451 -13.20 15.46 3.41
CA ILE A 451 -14.28 14.50 3.16
C ILE A 451 -14.76 14.65 1.71
N HIS A 452 -14.84 13.52 1.01
CA HIS A 452 -15.23 13.45 -0.39
C HIS A 452 -16.16 12.26 -0.65
N PHE A 453 -17.44 12.54 -0.91
CA PHE A 453 -18.43 11.55 -1.33
C PHE A 453 -18.87 11.82 -2.77
N ALA A 454 -18.35 11.05 -3.73
CA ALA A 454 -18.73 11.13 -5.14
C ALA A 454 -19.44 9.85 -5.56
N CYS A 455 -20.77 9.88 -5.55
CA CYS A 455 -21.60 8.74 -5.91
C CYS A 455 -22.24 8.90 -7.29
N SER A 456 -22.36 7.80 -8.03
CA SER A 456 -22.90 7.71 -9.38
C SER A 456 -24.29 8.32 -9.48
N ASP A 457 -24.55 9.11 -10.52
CA ASP A 457 -25.86 9.71 -10.83
C ASP A 457 -27.02 8.70 -10.87
N THR A 458 -26.73 7.45 -11.26
CA THR A 458 -27.74 6.40 -11.45
C THR A 458 -27.80 5.39 -10.30
N VAL A 459 -26.74 5.28 -9.50
CA VAL A 459 -26.64 4.35 -8.37
C VAL A 459 -26.10 5.12 -7.16
N PRO A 460 -26.97 5.84 -6.43
CA PRO A 460 -26.58 6.65 -5.29
C PRO A 460 -25.97 5.80 -4.17
N CYS A 461 -25.12 6.42 -3.34
CA CYS A 461 -24.73 5.81 -2.07
C CYS A 461 -25.78 6.14 -1.01
N THR A 462 -26.17 5.17 -0.20
CA THR A 462 -27.27 5.33 0.77
C THR A 462 -26.90 4.86 2.16
N ASN A 463 -27.70 5.27 3.14
CA ASN A 463 -27.53 4.87 4.54
C ASN A 463 -26.09 5.11 5.03
N ILE A 464 -25.53 6.28 4.68
CA ILE A 464 -24.26 6.76 5.23
C ILE A 464 -24.55 7.36 6.60
N THR A 465 -23.81 6.97 7.63
CA THR A 465 -23.94 7.54 8.98
C THR A 465 -22.65 8.24 9.37
N LEU A 466 -22.76 9.50 9.78
CA LEU A 466 -21.67 10.28 10.35
C LEU A 466 -21.97 10.61 11.81
N SER A 467 -21.03 10.31 12.70
CA SER A 467 -21.19 10.54 14.14
C SER A 467 -19.83 10.85 14.77
N GLU A 468 -19.72 11.96 15.49
CA GLU A 468 -18.49 12.42 16.17
C GLU A 468 -17.27 12.58 15.24
N VAL A 469 -17.45 13.12 14.03
CA VAL A 469 -16.36 13.40 13.08
C VAL A 469 -15.81 14.81 13.29
N GLU A 470 -14.52 14.92 13.64
CA GLU A 470 -13.83 16.19 13.90
C GLU A 470 -12.44 16.21 13.24
N LEU A 471 -12.35 16.83 12.07
CA LEU A 471 -11.16 16.95 11.25
C LEU A 471 -10.77 18.43 11.13
N LEU A 472 -9.63 18.77 11.71
CA LEU A 472 -9.09 20.12 11.76
C LEU A 472 -7.93 20.28 10.77
N PRO A 473 -7.67 21.47 10.24
CA PRO A 473 -6.47 21.68 9.43
C PRO A 473 -5.22 21.43 10.30
N GLU A 474 -4.25 20.67 9.80
CA GLU A 474 -2.95 20.46 10.47
C GLU A 474 -2.24 21.80 10.69
N GLU A 475 -2.21 22.62 9.63
CA GLU A 475 -1.73 24.00 9.65
C GLU A 475 -2.65 24.87 8.78
N GLY A 476 -2.84 26.13 9.17
CA GLY A 476 -3.63 27.10 8.41
C GLY A 476 -5.12 27.15 8.79
N GLU A 477 -5.91 27.87 7.98
CA GLU A 477 -7.36 27.98 8.13
C GLU A 477 -8.07 26.89 7.31
N LEU A 478 -9.35 26.61 7.60
CA LEU A 478 -10.17 25.67 6.84
C LEU A 478 -10.25 26.11 5.37
N VAL A 479 -9.74 25.29 4.44
CA VAL A 479 -9.52 25.72 3.05
C VAL A 479 -10.70 25.43 2.13
N GLU A 480 -11.38 24.29 2.30
CA GLU A 480 -12.50 23.92 1.42
C GLU A 480 -13.56 23.10 2.16
N ASP A 481 -14.82 23.29 1.76
CA ASP A 481 -15.97 22.54 2.27
C ASP A 481 -15.90 21.08 1.80
N PRO A 482 -16.39 20.12 2.61
CA PRO A 482 -16.65 18.76 2.17
C PRO A 482 -17.41 18.67 0.84
N TYR A 483 -17.09 17.66 0.04
CA TYR A 483 -17.78 17.40 -1.21
C TYR A 483 -18.76 16.23 -1.07
N CYS A 484 -19.99 16.41 -1.56
CA CYS A 484 -20.97 15.33 -1.70
C CYS A 484 -21.69 15.42 -3.03
N TRP A 485 -21.86 14.28 -3.67
CA TRP A 485 -22.67 14.11 -4.86
C TRP A 485 -23.42 12.78 -4.80
N ASN A 486 -24.74 12.84 -4.98
CA ASN A 486 -25.66 11.71 -4.94
C ASN A 486 -25.48 10.76 -3.73
N ALA A 487 -25.14 11.33 -2.58
CA ALA A 487 -24.86 10.62 -1.33
C ALA A 487 -25.96 10.93 -0.30
N TYR A 488 -26.53 9.87 0.27
CA TYR A 488 -27.67 9.95 1.19
C TYR A 488 -27.35 9.32 2.53
N GLY A 489 -27.74 9.98 3.61
CA GLY A 489 -27.37 9.55 4.95
C GLY A 489 -27.88 10.48 6.04
N ILE A 490 -27.34 10.29 7.23
CA ILE A 490 -27.64 11.10 8.41
C ILE A 490 -26.36 11.54 9.12
N GLN A 491 -26.43 12.73 9.71
CA GLN A 491 -25.46 13.22 10.68
C GLN A 491 -26.06 13.10 12.07
N GLU A 492 -25.61 12.13 12.87
CA GLU A 492 -26.09 11.95 14.25
C GLU A 492 -25.59 13.06 15.18
N THR A 493 -24.41 13.60 14.88
CA THR A 493 -23.83 14.77 15.53
C THR A 493 -23.34 15.76 14.49
N LEU A 494 -23.14 17.02 14.90
CA LEU A 494 -22.43 17.98 14.06
C LEU A 494 -21.02 17.47 13.74
N THR A 495 -20.57 17.76 12.53
CA THR A 495 -19.25 17.41 12.01
C THR A 495 -18.38 18.67 11.91
N ILE A 496 -17.06 18.49 11.99
CA ILE A 496 -16.09 19.53 11.69
C ILE A 496 -15.15 18.97 10.62
N PRO A 497 -15.01 19.62 9.45
CA PRO A 497 -15.87 20.70 8.95
C PRO A 497 -17.34 20.25 8.78
N PRO A 498 -18.32 21.17 8.77
CA PRO A 498 -19.72 20.85 8.49
C PRO A 498 -19.89 20.22 7.10
N ILE A 499 -20.74 19.19 6.98
CA ILE A 499 -21.07 18.53 5.71
C ILE A 499 -22.54 18.74 5.34
N ASP A 500 -22.86 19.95 4.86
CA ASP A 500 -24.23 20.33 4.49
C ASP A 500 -24.72 19.71 3.17
N CYS A 501 -23.81 19.09 2.41
CA CYS A 501 -24.10 18.47 1.11
C CYS A 501 -24.65 17.04 1.19
N LEU A 502 -24.59 16.39 2.36
CA LEU A 502 -25.14 15.04 2.54
C LEU A 502 -26.67 15.12 2.56
N GLN A 503 -27.32 14.36 1.69
CA GLN A 503 -28.78 14.44 1.53
C GLN A 503 -29.50 13.53 2.53
N ASP A 504 -30.58 14.04 3.12
CA ASP A 504 -31.45 13.24 3.98
C ASP A 504 -32.37 12.31 3.16
N GLY A 505 -32.75 11.18 3.77
CA GLY A 505 -33.77 10.27 3.24
C GLY A 505 -33.24 9.26 2.21
N GLU A 506 -34.13 8.81 1.33
CA GLU A 506 -33.82 7.85 0.26
C GLU A 506 -34.01 8.51 -1.11
N PRO A 507 -33.12 8.26 -2.08
CA PRO A 507 -33.24 8.81 -3.42
C PRO A 507 -34.51 8.32 -4.12
N GLU A 508 -35.16 9.19 -4.91
CA GLU A 508 -36.39 8.84 -5.64
C GLU A 508 -36.18 7.70 -6.65
N THR A 509 -34.95 7.51 -7.14
CA THR A 509 -34.56 6.55 -8.19
C THR A 509 -34.45 5.10 -7.71
N LEU A 510 -34.25 4.84 -6.40
CA LEU A 510 -34.17 3.46 -5.86
C LEU A 510 -35.54 2.75 -5.78
N ARG A 511 -36.63 3.39 -6.21
CA ARG A 511 -37.97 2.81 -6.22
C ARG A 511 -38.22 1.78 -7.32
N GLU A 512 -37.29 1.62 -8.27
CA GLU A 512 -37.31 0.54 -9.26
C GLU A 512 -36.25 -0.51 -8.90
N SER A 513 -36.70 -1.73 -8.63
CA SER A 513 -35.90 -2.84 -8.12
C SER A 513 -34.80 -3.26 -9.11
N VAL A 514 -33.61 -2.67 -9.00
CA VAL A 514 -32.40 -3.20 -9.61
C VAL A 514 -31.77 -4.16 -8.61
N ASN A 515 -31.49 -5.38 -9.04
CA ASN A 515 -30.93 -6.42 -8.17
C ASN A 515 -29.44 -6.12 -7.94
N TYR A 516 -29.14 -5.22 -7.00
CA TYR A 516 -27.78 -4.89 -6.55
C TYR A 516 -27.17 -5.97 -5.64
N GLU A 517 -27.63 -7.22 -5.78
CA GLU A 517 -27.29 -8.32 -4.89
C GLU A 517 -25.90 -8.91 -5.21
N CYS A 518 -25.26 -9.32 -4.11
CA CYS A 518 -24.26 -10.36 -4.03
C CYS A 518 -24.98 -11.67 -3.65
#